data_AF-Q0E352-F1
#
_entry.id   AF-Q0E352-F1
#
_cell.length_a   1.000
_cell.length_b   1.000
_cell.length_c   1.000
_cell.angle_alpha   90.00
_cell.angle_beta   90.00
_cell.angle_gamma   90.00
#
_symmetry.space_group_name_H-M   'P 1'
#
loop_
_entity.id
_entity.type
_entity.pdbx_description
1 polymer ?
#
loop_
_entity_poly.entity_id
_entity_poly.type
_entity_poly.pdbx_seq_one_letter_code
_entity_poly.pdbx_strand_id
1 'polypeptide(L)'
;IYNDDEEEANMETTSYAIIKLKNHMAQQLLVVQGIVKLYETHRWSFYAEHMGIILETLSAIASHASEVSSESTLLMKFHKACSLLEVSEPAVIHFENESYQSYLKLLQALVHDHPSISEDMKIESHIMLVSEKILRKYLKCAGRERSNDSSGRDPALRWKLPLGTAKKEELSARTSLVLHVMQLLGGLERDCFRRNLPLFFPLLTNLIRCEHSSGEVQLALYDIFQSSIGPIIST
;
A
#
# COMPACT_ATOMS: atom_id res chain seq x y z
N ILE A 1 33.10 -33.02 5.47
CA ILE A 1 33.69 -32.35 4.29
C ILE A 1 32.56 -32.01 3.31
N TYR A 2 31.85 -32.98 2.72
CA TYR A 2 30.74 -32.67 1.79
C TYR A 2 29.59 -31.76 2.28
N ASN A 3 29.25 -31.77 3.58
CA ASN A 3 28.14 -30.94 4.08
C ASN A 3 28.49 -29.45 4.22
N ASP A 4 29.79 -29.15 4.39
CA ASP A 4 30.27 -27.77 4.60
C ASP A 4 30.24 -27.01 3.27
N ASP A 5 30.68 -27.67 2.19
CA ASP A 5 30.67 -27.11 0.84
C ASP A 5 29.24 -26.80 0.35
N GLU A 6 28.24 -27.63 0.71
CA GLU A 6 26.84 -27.42 0.32
C GLU A 6 26.20 -26.27 1.12
N GLU A 7 26.49 -26.17 2.42
CA GLU A 7 26.02 -25.05 3.26
C GLU A 7 26.64 -23.73 2.80
N GLU A 8 27.93 -23.70 2.50
CA GLU A 8 28.63 -22.51 1.99
C GLU A 8 28.05 -22.06 0.64
N ALA A 9 27.89 -22.98 -0.32
CA ALA A 9 27.28 -22.67 -1.61
C ALA A 9 25.82 -22.15 -1.48
N ASN A 10 25.05 -22.69 -0.53
CA ASN A 10 23.70 -22.22 -0.24
C ASN A 10 23.69 -20.82 0.41
N MET A 11 24.68 -20.50 1.24
CA MET A 11 24.85 -19.17 1.82
C MET A 11 25.24 -18.13 0.76
N GLU A 12 26.19 -18.46 -0.13
CA GLU A 12 26.60 -17.57 -1.23
C GLU A 12 25.43 -17.25 -2.17
N THR A 13 24.68 -18.27 -2.58
CA THR A 13 23.50 -18.08 -3.46
C THR A 13 22.41 -17.26 -2.79
N THR A 14 22.19 -17.44 -1.49
CA THR A 14 21.22 -16.65 -0.72
C THR A 14 21.67 -15.19 -0.57
N SER A 15 22.95 -14.96 -0.28
CA SER A 15 23.54 -13.62 -0.20
C SER A 15 23.42 -12.88 -1.54
N TYR A 16 23.75 -13.57 -2.64
CA TYR A 16 23.58 -13.05 -3.99
C TYR A 16 22.13 -12.68 -4.28
N ALA A 17 21.17 -13.53 -3.91
CA ALA A 17 19.74 -13.26 -4.10
C ALA A 17 19.27 -12.02 -3.31
N ILE A 18 19.73 -11.84 -2.07
CA ILE A 18 19.43 -10.67 -1.24
C ILE A 18 19.97 -9.39 -1.90
N ILE A 19 21.24 -9.39 -2.29
CA ILE A 19 21.88 -8.24 -2.96
C ILE A 19 21.16 -7.91 -4.26
N LYS A 20 20.85 -8.93 -5.07
CA LYS A 20 20.13 -8.77 -6.33
C LYS A 20 18.75 -8.16 -6.14
N LEU A 21 17.99 -8.64 -5.14
CA LEU A 21 16.68 -8.07 -4.80
C LEU A 21 16.81 -6.60 -4.38
N LYS A 22 17.76 -6.27 -3.50
CA LYS A 22 18.01 -4.88 -3.06
C LYS A 22 18.33 -3.96 -4.24
N ASN A 23 19.18 -4.42 -5.16
CA ASN A 23 19.52 -3.67 -6.37
C ASN A 23 18.32 -3.48 -7.29
N HIS A 24 17.52 -4.53 -7.53
CA HIS A 24 16.32 -4.43 -8.37
C HIS A 24 15.29 -3.45 -7.79
N MET A 25 15.05 -3.49 -6.47
CA MET A 25 14.15 -2.53 -5.82
C MET A 25 14.67 -1.10 -5.95
N ALA A 26 15.96 -0.88 -5.74
CA ALA A 26 16.57 0.44 -5.89
C ALA A 26 16.44 0.96 -7.34
N GLN A 27 16.67 0.10 -8.33
CA GLN A 27 16.49 0.44 -9.75
C GLN A 27 15.03 0.78 -10.07
N GLN A 28 14.06 0.00 -9.57
CA GLN A 28 12.64 0.29 -9.78
C GLN A 28 12.22 1.62 -9.13
N LEU A 29 12.75 1.95 -7.95
CA LEU A 29 12.51 3.26 -7.33
C LEU A 29 13.13 4.42 -8.13
N LEU A 30 14.30 4.23 -8.72
CA LEU A 30 14.89 5.24 -9.63
C LEU A 30 14.01 5.44 -10.88
N VAL A 31 13.43 4.36 -11.42
CA VAL A 31 12.47 4.46 -12.53
C VAL A 31 11.22 5.24 -12.10
N VAL A 32 10.66 4.95 -10.92
CA VAL A 32 9.52 5.69 -10.36
C VAL A 32 9.84 7.19 -10.26
N GLN A 33 11.00 7.53 -9.68
CA GLN A 33 11.45 8.93 -9.55
C GLN A 33 11.62 9.59 -10.92
N GLY A 34 12.23 8.88 -11.89
CA GLY A 34 12.40 9.35 -13.26
C GLY A 34 11.06 9.65 -13.95
N ILE A 35 10.07 8.77 -13.78
CA ILE A 35 8.72 8.96 -14.34
C ILE A 35 8.02 10.17 -13.69
N VAL A 36 8.06 10.29 -12.37
CA VAL A 36 7.48 11.45 -11.66
C VAL A 36 8.12 12.73 -12.16
N LYS A 37 9.46 12.76 -12.27
CA LYS A 37 10.18 13.94 -12.74
C LYS A 37 9.86 14.27 -14.20
N LEU A 38 9.73 13.24 -15.05
CA LEU A 38 9.37 13.38 -16.45
C LEU A 38 7.98 14.03 -16.57
N TYR A 39 7.00 13.55 -15.80
CA TYR A 39 5.67 14.17 -15.74
C TYR A 39 5.73 15.62 -15.27
N GLU A 40 6.39 15.91 -14.15
CA GLU A 40 6.49 17.29 -13.64
C GLU A 40 7.08 18.27 -14.66
N THR A 41 8.07 17.79 -15.42
CA THR A 41 8.79 18.61 -16.42
C THR A 41 7.98 18.82 -17.69
N HIS A 42 7.21 17.82 -18.12
CA HIS A 42 6.53 17.82 -19.42
C HIS A 42 5.01 17.70 -19.33
N ARG A 43 4.41 17.96 -18.15
CA ARG A 43 2.98 17.76 -17.92
C ARG A 43 2.09 18.39 -18.97
N TRP A 44 2.41 19.58 -19.48
CA TRP A 44 1.60 20.28 -20.48
C TRP A 44 1.83 19.81 -21.93
N SER A 45 2.82 18.95 -22.16
CA SER A 45 3.17 18.43 -23.48
C SER A 45 2.69 16.99 -23.71
N PHE A 46 2.17 16.34 -22.66
CA PHE A 46 1.72 14.96 -22.75
C PHE A 46 0.26 14.84 -23.17
N TYR A 47 0.02 13.96 -24.14
CA TYR A 47 -1.31 13.53 -24.55
C TYR A 47 -1.76 12.32 -23.73
N ALA A 48 -3.04 11.95 -23.85
CA ALA A 48 -3.63 10.83 -23.12
C ALA A 48 -2.85 9.51 -23.28
N GLU A 49 -2.32 9.23 -24.48
CA GLU A 49 -1.50 8.04 -24.75
C GLU A 49 -0.22 8.01 -23.91
N HIS A 50 0.47 9.15 -23.79
CA HIS A 50 1.67 9.28 -22.96
C HIS A 50 1.34 9.08 -21.48
N MET A 51 0.23 9.65 -21.02
CA MET A 51 -0.24 9.47 -19.65
C MET A 51 -0.60 8.02 -19.36
N GLY A 52 -1.22 7.32 -20.32
CA GLY A 52 -1.51 5.89 -20.24
C GLY A 52 -0.27 5.05 -19.96
N ILE A 53 0.78 5.23 -20.76
CA ILE A 53 2.06 4.49 -20.62
C ILE A 53 2.69 4.76 -19.26
N ILE A 54 2.71 6.03 -18.84
CA ILE A 54 3.27 6.46 -17.56
C ILE A 54 2.54 5.78 -16.38
N LEU A 55 1.20 5.83 -16.40
CA LEU A 55 0.38 5.26 -15.34
C LEU A 55 0.44 3.74 -15.31
N GLU A 56 0.43 3.08 -16.47
CA GLU A 56 0.57 1.63 -16.58
C GLU A 56 1.92 1.17 -15.98
N THR A 57 3.00 1.88 -16.30
CA THR A 57 4.33 1.55 -15.78
C THR A 57 4.38 1.67 -14.25
N LEU A 58 3.86 2.76 -13.69
CA LEU A 58 3.82 2.95 -12.23
C LEU A 58 2.92 1.92 -11.54
N SER A 59 1.76 1.62 -12.14
CA SER A 59 0.84 0.61 -11.62
C SER A 59 1.47 -0.79 -11.61
N ALA A 60 2.23 -1.15 -12.65
CA ALA A 60 2.97 -2.39 -12.73
C ALA A 60 4.06 -2.47 -11.64
N ILE A 61 4.83 -1.39 -11.43
CA ILE A 61 5.86 -1.35 -10.39
C ILE A 61 5.24 -1.47 -8.99
N ALA A 62 4.17 -0.72 -8.71
CA ALA A 62 3.48 -0.77 -7.42
C ALA A 62 2.83 -2.15 -7.16
N SER A 63 2.27 -2.77 -8.20
CA SER A 63 1.71 -4.12 -8.10
C SER A 63 2.79 -5.16 -7.85
N HIS A 64 3.92 -5.09 -8.58
CA HIS A 64 5.07 -5.95 -8.36
C HIS A 64 5.62 -5.80 -6.93
N ALA A 65 5.77 -4.57 -6.43
CA ALA A 65 6.20 -4.34 -5.05
C ALA A 65 5.22 -4.95 -4.03
N SER A 66 3.92 -4.90 -4.32
CA SER A 66 2.88 -5.52 -3.50
C SER A 66 2.92 -7.04 -3.52
N GLU A 67 3.25 -7.66 -4.65
CA GLU A 67 3.46 -9.11 -4.78
C GLU A 67 4.66 -9.54 -3.96
N VAL A 68 5.81 -8.87 -4.14
CA VAL A 68 7.03 -9.16 -3.35
C VAL A 68 6.79 -9.02 -1.85
N SER A 69 6.04 -8.01 -1.41
CA SER A 69 5.68 -7.85 0.02
C SER A 69 4.68 -8.90 0.54
N SER A 70 3.97 -9.58 -0.36
CA SER A 70 2.98 -10.61 -0.01
C SER A 70 3.61 -12.00 0.19
N GLU A 71 4.81 -12.21 -0.33
CA GLU A 71 5.56 -13.47 -0.25
C GLU A 71 6.17 -13.69 1.15
N SER A 72 5.32 -14.01 2.13
CA SER A 72 5.73 -14.17 3.54
C SER A 72 6.81 -15.24 3.74
N THR A 73 6.76 -16.34 2.98
CA THR A 73 7.77 -17.40 3.03
C THR A 73 9.13 -16.90 2.55
N LEU A 74 9.15 -16.08 1.49
CA LEU A 74 10.38 -15.49 0.97
C LEU A 74 10.96 -14.48 1.97
N LEU A 75 10.12 -13.59 2.52
CA LEU A 75 10.55 -12.60 3.52
C LEU A 75 11.10 -13.28 4.79
N MET A 76 10.48 -14.37 5.25
CA MET A 76 11.01 -15.15 6.38
C MET A 76 12.37 -15.78 6.08
N LYS A 77 12.59 -16.27 4.86
CA LYS A 77 13.90 -16.80 4.45
C LYS A 77 14.96 -15.70 4.41
N PHE A 78 14.63 -14.53 3.86
CA PHE A 78 15.53 -13.39 3.87
C PHE A 78 15.83 -12.90 5.28
N HIS A 79 14.84 -12.79 6.16
CA HIS A 79 15.07 -12.41 7.56
C HIS A 79 16.08 -13.34 8.24
N LYS A 80 15.91 -14.66 8.10
CA LYS A 80 16.85 -15.65 8.65
C LYS A 80 18.25 -15.52 8.04
N ALA A 81 18.32 -15.41 6.71
CA ALA A 81 19.59 -15.31 6.01
C ALA A 81 20.33 -14.00 6.33
N CYS A 82 19.64 -12.86 6.37
CA CYS A 82 20.20 -11.58 6.77
C CYS A 82 20.71 -11.60 8.21
N SER A 83 19.99 -12.28 9.12
CA SER A 83 20.44 -12.46 10.49
C SER A 83 21.72 -13.30 10.60
N LEU A 84 21.86 -14.35 9.77
CA LEU A 84 23.05 -15.20 9.73
C LEU A 84 24.25 -14.50 9.08
N LEU A 85 24.00 -13.73 8.02
CA LEU A 85 25.03 -13.02 7.26
C LEU A 85 25.39 -11.65 7.85
N GLU A 86 24.72 -11.22 8.94
CA GLU A 86 24.88 -9.90 9.56
C GLU A 86 24.69 -8.72 8.57
N VAL A 87 23.81 -8.89 7.59
CA VAL A 87 23.50 -7.86 6.58
C VAL A 87 22.11 -7.25 6.81
N SER A 88 21.92 -6.01 6.34
CA SER A 88 20.61 -5.37 6.41
C SER A 88 19.59 -6.02 5.49
N GLU A 89 18.38 -6.21 6.03
CA GLU A 89 17.25 -6.77 5.30
C GLU A 89 16.82 -5.89 4.10
N PRO A 90 16.27 -6.50 3.04
CA PRO A 90 15.64 -5.75 1.96
C PRO A 90 14.43 -4.96 2.47
N ALA A 91 14.39 -3.65 2.23
CA ALA A 91 13.31 -2.75 2.68
C ALA A 91 12.03 -2.88 1.81
N VAL A 92 11.47 -4.09 1.72
CA VAL A 92 10.36 -4.43 0.81
C VAL A 92 9.10 -3.61 1.08
N ILE A 93 8.77 -3.37 2.35
CA ILE A 93 7.58 -2.59 2.72
C ILE A 93 7.74 -1.12 2.32
N HIS A 94 8.93 -0.56 2.49
CA HIS A 94 9.25 0.79 2.03
C HIS A 94 9.16 0.89 0.50
N PHE A 95 9.69 -0.10 -0.21
CA PHE A 95 9.58 -0.18 -1.67
C PHE A 95 8.12 -0.19 -2.15
N GLU A 96 7.26 -1.01 -1.54
CA GLU A 96 5.83 -1.01 -1.83
C GLU A 96 5.17 0.34 -1.55
N ASN A 97 5.46 0.94 -0.38
CA ASN A 97 4.85 2.19 0.03
C ASN A 97 5.22 3.35 -0.90
N GLU A 98 6.50 3.53 -1.21
CA GLU A 98 6.97 4.60 -2.10
C GLU A 98 6.42 4.45 -3.51
N SER A 99 6.30 3.21 -4.00
CA SER A 99 5.74 2.92 -5.32
C SER A 99 4.26 3.31 -5.40
N TYR A 100 3.45 2.87 -4.43
CA TYR A 100 2.03 3.26 -4.38
C TYR A 100 1.83 4.75 -4.10
N GLN A 101 2.65 5.35 -3.23
CA GLN A 101 2.55 6.77 -2.92
C GLN A 101 2.84 7.62 -4.16
N SER A 102 3.89 7.28 -4.90
CA SER A 102 4.21 7.97 -6.16
C SER A 102 3.12 7.79 -7.20
N TYR A 103 2.58 6.58 -7.31
CA TYR A 103 1.48 6.30 -8.23
C TYR A 103 0.22 7.11 -7.89
N LEU A 104 -0.20 7.11 -6.61
CA LEU A 104 -1.36 7.90 -6.16
C LEU A 104 -1.16 9.40 -6.36
N LYS A 105 0.02 9.93 -6.03
CA LYS A 105 0.35 11.35 -6.24
C LYS A 105 0.24 11.72 -7.71
N LEU A 106 0.70 10.85 -8.61
CA LEU A 106 0.62 11.13 -10.04
C LEU A 106 -0.83 11.07 -10.55
N LEU A 107 -1.62 10.11 -10.10
CA LEU A 107 -3.05 10.07 -10.41
C LEU A 107 -3.75 11.36 -9.97
N GLN A 108 -3.48 11.85 -8.75
CA GLN A 108 -4.02 13.13 -8.27
C GLN A 108 -3.56 14.32 -9.11
N ALA A 109 -2.27 14.37 -9.44
CA ALA A 109 -1.72 15.43 -10.27
C ALA A 109 -2.40 15.47 -11.65
N LEU A 110 -2.72 14.31 -12.22
CA LEU A 110 -3.41 14.22 -13.50
C LEU A 110 -4.86 14.71 -13.43
N VAL A 111 -5.59 14.41 -12.34
CA VAL A 111 -6.95 14.95 -12.11
C VAL A 111 -6.92 16.47 -12.09
N HIS A 112 -5.92 17.05 -11.43
CA HIS A 112 -5.79 18.49 -11.29
C HIS A 112 -5.30 19.17 -12.59
N ASP A 113 -4.23 18.65 -13.19
CA ASP A 113 -3.55 19.30 -14.31
C ASP A 113 -4.27 19.08 -15.64
N HIS A 114 -4.97 17.95 -15.82
CA HIS A 114 -5.67 17.59 -17.07
C HIS A 114 -7.06 16.98 -16.82
N PRO A 115 -8.06 17.80 -16.42
CA PRO A 115 -9.39 17.29 -16.07
C PRO A 115 -10.07 16.49 -17.19
N SER A 116 -9.94 16.91 -18.45
CA SER A 116 -10.53 16.20 -19.59
C SER A 116 -9.91 14.82 -19.83
N ILE A 117 -8.57 14.74 -19.86
CA ILE A 117 -7.85 13.47 -19.98
C ILE A 117 -8.16 12.57 -18.78
N SER A 118 -8.26 13.15 -17.59
CA SER A 118 -8.59 12.45 -16.36
C SER A 118 -9.99 11.81 -16.41
N GLU A 119 -10.97 12.52 -16.96
CA GLU A 119 -12.34 12.01 -17.16
C GLU A 119 -12.35 10.86 -18.19
N ASP A 120 -11.71 11.05 -19.34
CA ASP A 120 -11.60 10.03 -20.40
C ASP A 120 -10.93 8.74 -19.89
N MET A 121 -9.88 8.89 -19.09
CA MET A 121 -9.13 7.76 -18.51
C MET A 121 -9.74 7.24 -17.20
N LYS A 122 -10.83 7.83 -16.71
CA LYS A 122 -11.50 7.47 -15.44
C LYS A 122 -10.55 7.43 -14.25
N ILE A 123 -9.68 8.43 -14.14
CA ILE A 123 -8.60 8.45 -13.14
C ILE A 123 -9.14 8.41 -11.71
N GLU A 124 -10.27 9.08 -11.43
CA GLU A 124 -10.92 8.99 -10.12
C GLU A 124 -11.21 7.54 -9.71
N SER A 125 -11.73 6.73 -10.64
CA SER A 125 -12.03 5.32 -10.37
C SER A 125 -10.76 4.52 -10.04
N HIS A 126 -9.65 4.83 -10.72
CA HIS A 126 -8.36 4.23 -10.42
C HIS A 126 -7.85 4.63 -9.03
N ILE A 127 -7.97 5.90 -8.64
CA ILE A 127 -7.62 6.36 -7.29
C ILE A 127 -8.43 5.58 -6.24
N MET A 128 -9.73 5.38 -6.47
CA MET A 128 -10.59 4.66 -5.54
C MET A 128 -10.17 3.18 -5.40
N LEU A 129 -9.93 2.48 -6.51
CA LEU A 129 -9.49 1.08 -6.49
C LEU A 129 -8.12 0.88 -5.84
N VAL A 130 -7.17 1.79 -6.10
CA VAL A 130 -5.83 1.73 -5.49
C VAL A 130 -5.93 2.02 -3.98
N SER A 131 -6.72 3.01 -3.60
CA SER A 131 -7.00 3.34 -2.19
C SER A 131 -7.61 2.15 -1.46
N GLU A 132 -8.60 1.49 -2.07
CA GLU A 132 -9.22 0.28 -1.54
C GLU A 132 -8.18 -0.82 -1.31
N LYS A 133 -7.32 -1.09 -2.30
CA LYS A 133 -6.26 -2.10 -2.24
C LYS A 133 -5.30 -1.84 -1.07
N ILE A 134 -4.89 -0.58 -0.88
CA ILE A 134 -4.00 -0.17 0.21
C ILE A 134 -4.66 -0.39 1.58
N LEU A 135 -5.91 0.03 1.75
CA LEU A 135 -6.62 -0.14 3.02
C LEU A 135 -6.86 -1.61 3.34
N ARG A 136 -7.20 -2.43 2.34
CA ARG A 136 -7.33 -3.90 2.51
C ARG A 136 -6.01 -4.52 2.95
N LYS A 137 -4.91 -4.15 2.31
CA LYS A 137 -3.57 -4.62 2.67
C LYS A 137 -3.23 -4.27 4.12
N TYR A 138 -3.49 -3.03 4.55
CA TYR A 138 -3.28 -2.62 5.94
C TYR A 138 -4.13 -3.43 6.93
N LEU A 139 -5.43 -3.60 6.65
CA LEU A 139 -6.34 -4.40 7.48
C LEU A 139 -5.94 -5.87 7.55
N LYS A 140 -5.41 -6.43 6.45
CA LYS A 140 -4.85 -7.78 6.42
C LYS A 140 -3.66 -7.90 7.36
N CYS A 141 -2.75 -6.92 7.36
CA CYS A 141 -1.60 -6.90 8.27
C CYS A 141 -2.03 -6.77 9.73
N ALA A 142 -3.14 -6.06 10.01
CA ALA A 142 -3.73 -5.95 11.33
C ALA A 142 -4.61 -7.14 11.74
N GLY A 143 -4.76 -8.16 10.90
CA GLY A 143 -5.54 -9.38 11.19
C GLY A 143 -7.06 -9.25 11.04
N ARG A 144 -7.56 -8.27 10.26
CA ARG A 144 -9.00 -7.93 10.22
C ARG A 144 -9.71 -8.11 8.86
N GLU A 145 -9.06 -8.66 7.84
CA GLU A 145 -9.69 -8.80 6.52
C GLU A 145 -10.87 -9.80 6.48
N ARG A 146 -10.97 -10.74 7.43
CA ARG A 146 -11.97 -11.84 7.42
C ARG A 146 -13.23 -11.60 8.27
N SER A 147 -13.92 -10.48 8.10
CA SER A 147 -15.19 -10.23 8.83
C SER A 147 -16.48 -10.42 8.00
N ASN A 148 -16.42 -11.12 6.86
CA ASN A 148 -17.62 -11.43 6.05
C ASN A 148 -18.06 -12.91 6.04
N ASP A 149 -17.32 -13.83 6.68
CA ASP A 149 -17.80 -15.20 6.80
C ASP A 149 -18.68 -15.35 8.04
N SER A 150 -19.96 -15.55 7.75
CA SER A 150 -21.00 -16.01 8.65
C SER A 150 -20.58 -17.28 9.40
N SER A 151 -19.87 -17.09 10.50
CA SER A 151 -19.69 -18.11 11.53
C SER A 151 -20.22 -17.51 12.82
N GLY A 152 -21.49 -17.78 13.11
CA GLY A 152 -22.06 -17.58 14.43
C GLY A 152 -21.27 -18.40 15.45
N ARG A 153 -20.23 -17.82 16.03
CA ARG A 153 -19.55 -18.36 17.20
C ARG A 153 -18.96 -17.23 18.03
N ASP A 154 -19.68 -16.94 19.11
CA ASP A 154 -19.26 -16.34 20.36
C ASP A 154 -18.26 -15.17 20.36
N PRO A 155 -18.71 -13.92 20.64
CA PRO A 155 -17.83 -12.78 20.92
C PRO A 155 -17.08 -12.87 22.27
N ALA A 156 -17.30 -13.92 23.07
CA ALA A 156 -16.95 -13.93 24.50
C ALA A 156 -15.47 -14.20 24.83
N LEU A 157 -14.60 -14.42 23.85
CA LEU A 157 -13.16 -14.59 24.08
C LEU A 157 -12.35 -13.73 23.11
N ARG A 158 -12.59 -12.41 23.12
CA ARG A 158 -11.63 -11.43 22.56
C ARG A 158 -10.39 -11.38 23.46
N TRP A 159 -9.59 -12.44 23.45
CA TRP A 159 -8.22 -12.35 23.91
C TRP A 159 -7.52 -11.38 22.96
N LYS A 160 -7.12 -10.23 23.48
CA LYS A 160 -6.26 -9.28 22.78
C LYS A 160 -4.92 -9.95 22.58
N LEU A 161 -4.81 -10.79 21.55
CA LEU A 161 -3.55 -11.43 21.21
C LEU A 161 -2.58 -10.31 20.78
N PRO A 162 -1.47 -10.09 21.48
CA PRO A 162 -0.52 -9.09 21.05
C PRO A 162 0.02 -9.47 19.66
N LEU A 163 -0.01 -8.52 18.72
CA LEU A 163 0.71 -8.69 17.47
C LEU A 163 2.19 -8.95 17.76
N GLY A 164 2.77 -9.90 17.03
CA GLY A 164 4.22 -10.08 16.98
C GLY A 164 4.92 -8.78 16.56
N THR A 165 6.15 -8.59 17.03
CA THR A 165 6.96 -7.39 16.77
C THR A 165 7.03 -7.05 15.28
N ALA A 166 7.33 -8.04 14.44
CA ALA A 166 7.40 -7.87 12.99
C ALA A 166 6.09 -7.32 12.36
N LYS A 167 4.92 -7.72 12.88
CA LYS A 167 3.63 -7.21 12.38
C LYS A 167 3.34 -5.80 12.84
N LYS A 168 3.78 -5.42 14.05
CA LYS A 168 3.69 -4.03 14.53
C LYS A 168 4.59 -3.12 13.71
N GLU A 169 5.80 -3.55 13.39
CA GLU A 169 6.73 -2.83 12.53
C GLU A 169 6.18 -2.66 11.12
N GLU A 170 5.59 -3.72 10.54
CA GLU A 170 4.93 -3.65 9.24
C GLU A 170 3.75 -2.64 9.24
N LEU A 171 2.89 -2.68 10.27
CA LEU A 171 1.79 -1.72 10.39
C LEU A 171 2.29 -0.28 10.56
N SER A 172 3.33 -0.08 11.37
CA SER A 172 3.97 1.23 11.55
C SER A 172 4.50 1.75 10.20
N ALA A 173 5.25 0.92 9.48
CA ALA A 173 5.80 1.28 8.17
C ALA A 173 4.69 1.64 7.15
N ARG A 174 3.56 0.92 7.15
CA ARG A 174 2.42 1.18 6.25
C ARG A 174 1.55 2.38 6.64
N THR A 175 1.73 2.93 7.83
CA THR A 175 0.83 3.97 8.37
C THR A 175 0.83 5.24 7.51
N SER A 176 2.00 5.69 7.04
CA SER A 176 2.09 6.91 6.21
C SER A 176 1.26 6.82 4.92
N LEU A 177 1.31 5.68 4.24
CA LEU A 177 0.54 5.45 3.01
C LEU A 177 -0.97 5.41 3.29
N VAL A 178 -1.38 4.80 4.40
CA VAL A 178 -2.80 4.79 4.82
C VAL A 178 -3.28 6.20 5.14
N LEU A 179 -2.48 7.01 5.84
CA LEU A 179 -2.84 8.41 6.12
C LEU A 179 -2.99 9.21 4.83
N HIS A 180 -2.13 8.98 3.84
CA HIS A 180 -2.27 9.60 2.52
C HIS A 180 -3.60 9.20 1.85
N VAL A 181 -3.98 7.92 1.92
CA VAL A 181 -5.29 7.47 1.42
C VAL A 181 -6.45 8.10 2.20
N MET A 182 -6.36 8.21 3.53
CA MET A 182 -7.40 8.85 4.32
C MET A 182 -7.57 10.33 3.98
N GLN A 183 -6.46 11.04 3.79
CA GLN A 183 -6.47 12.42 3.33
C GLN A 183 -7.17 12.56 1.98
N LEU A 184 -6.94 11.61 1.06
CA LEU A 184 -7.63 11.60 -0.24
C LEU A 184 -9.12 11.41 -0.08
N LEU A 185 -9.54 10.43 0.71
CA LEU A 185 -10.95 10.13 0.93
C LEU A 185 -11.67 11.31 1.61
N GLY A 186 -11.05 11.94 2.61
CA GLY A 186 -11.60 13.12 3.28
C GLY A 186 -11.65 14.37 2.40
N GLY A 187 -10.81 14.44 1.35
CA GLY A 187 -10.78 15.54 0.39
C GLY A 187 -11.71 15.38 -0.82
N LEU A 188 -12.46 14.27 -0.92
CA LEU A 188 -13.39 14.06 -2.03
C LEU A 188 -14.57 15.01 -1.96
N GLU A 189 -15.02 15.47 -3.13
CA GLU A 189 -16.30 16.16 -3.25
C GLU A 189 -17.46 15.28 -2.76
N ARG A 190 -18.50 15.90 -2.21
CA ARG A 190 -19.60 15.21 -1.52
C ARG A 190 -20.25 14.12 -2.37
N ASP A 191 -20.54 14.40 -3.64
CA ASP A 191 -21.19 13.46 -4.54
C ASP A 191 -20.25 12.32 -4.95
N CYS A 192 -18.97 12.62 -5.13
CA CYS A 192 -17.94 11.61 -5.38
C CYS A 192 -17.74 10.68 -4.18
N PHE A 193 -17.67 11.24 -2.96
CA PHE A 193 -17.59 10.45 -1.73
C PHE A 193 -18.84 9.58 -1.55
N ARG A 194 -20.04 10.13 -1.75
CA ARG A 194 -21.31 9.39 -1.64
C ARG A 194 -21.37 8.21 -2.60
N ARG A 195 -20.93 8.40 -3.85
CA ARG A 195 -20.88 7.36 -4.88
C ARG A 195 -19.95 6.21 -4.50
N ASN A 196 -18.81 6.51 -3.86
CA ASN A 196 -17.80 5.53 -3.48
C ASN A 196 -17.97 4.99 -2.04
N LEU A 197 -18.86 5.57 -1.25
CA LEU A 197 -19.10 5.16 0.14
C LEU A 197 -19.38 3.66 0.30
N PRO A 198 -20.15 2.98 -0.57
CA PRO A 198 -20.35 1.53 -0.45
C PRO A 198 -19.05 0.72 -0.53
N LEU A 199 -18.04 1.21 -1.28
CA LEU A 199 -16.74 0.58 -1.41
C LEU A 199 -15.92 0.71 -0.12
N PHE A 200 -15.90 1.92 0.45
CA PHE A 200 -15.04 2.24 1.59
C PHE A 200 -15.66 1.98 2.95
N PHE A 201 -16.98 2.03 3.08
CA PHE A 201 -17.64 1.91 4.39
C PHE A 201 -17.29 0.60 5.15
N PRO A 202 -17.25 -0.59 4.52
CA PRO A 202 -16.78 -1.80 5.18
C PRO A 202 -15.32 -1.71 5.64
N LEU A 203 -14.46 -1.02 4.90
CA LEU A 203 -13.04 -0.84 5.24
C LEU A 203 -12.89 0.12 6.41
N LEU A 204 -13.58 1.27 6.37
CA LEU A 204 -13.58 2.26 7.45
C LEU A 204 -14.11 1.69 8.76
N THR A 205 -15.19 0.91 8.71
CA THR A 205 -15.74 0.24 9.90
C THR A 205 -14.80 -0.84 10.45
N ASN A 206 -14.11 -1.59 9.58
CA ASN A 206 -13.08 -2.54 10.01
C ASN A 206 -11.87 -1.83 10.64
N LEU A 207 -11.52 -0.64 10.16
CA LEU A 207 -10.45 0.19 10.74
C LEU A 207 -10.82 0.77 12.10
N ILE A 208 -12.05 1.26 12.29
CA ILE A 208 -12.53 1.69 13.63
C ILE A 208 -12.38 0.56 14.64
N ARG A 209 -12.73 -0.65 14.22
CA ARG A 209 -12.67 -1.79 15.13
C ARG A 209 -11.22 -2.28 15.34
N CYS A 210 -10.29 -1.93 14.45
CA CYS A 210 -8.91 -2.39 14.46
C CYS A 210 -8.20 -2.03 15.77
N GLU A 211 -7.72 -3.05 16.50
CA GLU A 211 -7.09 -2.85 17.81
C GLU A 211 -5.62 -2.38 17.70
N HIS A 212 -5.05 -2.47 16.50
CA HIS A 212 -3.63 -2.21 16.24
C HIS A 212 -3.39 -1.07 15.24
N SER A 213 -4.44 -0.33 14.89
CA SER A 213 -4.30 0.90 14.12
C SER A 213 -3.52 1.94 14.92
N SER A 214 -2.70 2.75 14.24
CA SER A 214 -2.06 3.89 14.90
C SER A 214 -3.11 4.92 15.36
N GLY A 215 -2.75 5.73 16.35
CA GLY A 215 -3.59 6.84 16.80
C GLY A 215 -3.89 7.85 15.69
N GLU A 216 -2.92 8.08 14.79
CA GLU A 216 -3.09 8.95 13.63
C GLU A 216 -4.15 8.42 12.66
N VAL A 217 -4.18 7.11 12.41
CA VAL A 217 -5.23 6.50 11.57
C VAL A 217 -6.60 6.65 12.22
N GLN A 218 -6.69 6.53 13.55
CA GLN A 218 -7.96 6.74 14.27
C GLN A 218 -8.42 8.20 14.21
N LEU A 219 -7.51 9.17 14.31
CA LEU A 219 -7.81 10.59 14.12
C LEU A 219 -8.31 10.88 12.69
N ALA A 220 -7.60 10.36 11.67
CA ALA A 220 -8.01 10.55 10.28
C ALA A 220 -9.38 9.90 9.98
N LEU A 221 -9.68 8.74 10.58
CA LEU A 221 -11.01 8.13 10.51
C LEU A 221 -12.06 9.05 11.13
N TYR A 222 -11.81 9.55 12.35
CA TYR A 222 -12.73 10.45 13.03
C TYR A 222 -13.07 11.67 12.15
N ASP A 223 -12.05 12.28 11.52
CA ASP A 223 -12.23 13.42 10.62
C ASP A 223 -13.10 13.07 9.40
N ILE A 224 -12.91 11.91 8.76
CA ILE A 224 -13.74 11.45 7.63
C ILE A 224 -15.18 11.20 8.08
N PHE A 225 -15.38 10.57 9.25
CA PHE A 225 -16.73 10.32 9.77
C PHE A 225 -17.46 11.62 10.07
N GLN A 226 -16.77 12.62 10.64
CA GLN A 226 -17.36 13.92 10.96
C GLN A 226 -17.61 14.76 9.70
N SER A 227 -16.64 14.84 8.78
CA SER A 227 -16.68 15.78 7.65
C SER A 227 -17.40 15.22 6.42
N SER A 228 -17.33 13.92 6.16
CA SER A 228 -17.86 13.30 4.93
C SER A 228 -19.10 12.46 5.19
N ILE A 229 -19.05 11.54 6.17
CA ILE A 229 -20.15 10.59 6.42
C ILE A 229 -21.31 11.26 7.17
N GLY A 230 -21.03 12.05 8.20
CA GLY A 230 -22.05 12.75 8.99
C GLY A 230 -23.03 13.55 8.13
N PRO A 231 -22.55 14.46 7.25
CA PRO A 231 -23.40 15.24 6.37
C PRO A 231 -24.21 14.41 5.36
N ILE A 232 -23.80 13.18 5.03
CA ILE A 232 -24.57 12.30 4.14
C ILE A 232 -25.76 11.68 4.86
N ILE A 233 -25.61 11.38 6.16
CA ILE A 233 -26.67 10.76 6.98
C ILE A 233 -27.69 11.81 7.46
N SER A 234 -27.26 13.07 7.67
CA SER A 234 -28.13 14.15 8.13
C SER A 234 -29.05 14.77 7.06
N THR A 235 -29.04 14.25 5.83
CA THR A 235 -29.87 14.75 4.70
C THR A 235 -30.88 13.70 4.29
#